data_AF-A0A7L5BTJ8-F1
#
_entry.id   AF-A0A7L5BTJ8-F1
#
_cell.length_a   1.000
_cell.length_b   1.000
_cell.length_c   1.000
_cell.angle_alpha   90.00
_cell.angle_beta   90.00
_cell.angle_gamma   90.00
#
_symmetry.space_group_name_H-M   'P 1'
#
loop_
_entity.id
_entity.type
_entity.pdbx_description
1 polymer ?
#
loop_
_entity_poly.entity_id
_entity_poly.type
_entity_poly.pdbx_seq_one_letter_code
_entity_poly.pdbx_strand_id
1 'polypeptide(L)' 'MTQRPKRPADANQLAKLVADIATGEDAIHDPDTSAQRKGGKKGGEARAASLTPQQREEIARVAAEARWKKG' A
#
# COMPACT_ATOMS: atom_id res chain seq x y z
N MET A 1 -11.12 6.71 4.91
CA MET A 1 -10.88 7.93 4.12
C MET A 1 -11.21 7.59 2.69
N THR A 2 -12.31 8.12 2.16
CA THR A 2 -12.68 7.95 0.75
C THR A 2 -11.55 8.49 -0.12
N GLN A 3 -10.89 7.60 -0.88
CA GLN A 3 -9.80 8.01 -1.75
C GLN A 3 -10.37 8.95 -2.82
N ARG A 4 -9.99 10.22 -2.77
CA ARG A 4 -10.36 11.16 -3.83
C ARG A 4 -9.61 10.74 -5.09
N PRO A 5 -10.30 10.46 -6.21
CA PRO A 5 -9.63 10.05 -7.44
C PRO A 5 -8.72 11.18 -7.93
N LYS A 6 -7.54 10.82 -8.44
CA LYS A 6 -6.59 11.78 -9.00
C LYS A 6 -7.19 12.37 -10.28
N ARG A 7 -7.42 13.68 -10.29
CA ARG A 7 -8.00 14.38 -11.43
C ARG A 7 -6.95 14.53 -12.55
N PRO A 8 -7.26 14.12 -13.79
CA PRO A 8 -6.43 14.41 -14.95
C PRO A 8 -6.25 15.93 -15.12
N ALA A 9 -5.08 16.32 -15.60
CA ALA A 9 -4.80 17.71 -15.97
C ALA A 9 -5.44 18.08 -17.32
N ASP A 10 -5.65 17.09 -18.21
CA ASP A 10 -6.31 17.28 -19.49
C ASP A 10 -7.81 17.52 -19.32
N ALA A 11 -8.33 18.51 -20.03
CA ALA A 11 -9.72 18.95 -19.89
C ALA A 11 -10.73 17.92 -20.40
N ASN A 12 -10.42 17.20 -21.49
CA ASN A 12 -11.33 16.19 -22.04
C ASN A 12 -11.39 14.96 -21.13
N GLN A 13 -10.25 14.54 -20.60
CA GLN A 13 -10.17 13.46 -19.62
C GLN A 13 -10.88 13.83 -18.31
N LEU A 14 -10.77 15.09 -17.87
CA LEU A 14 -11.48 15.58 -16.69
C LEU A 14 -13.00 15.59 -16.92
N ALA A 15 -13.46 16.04 -18.10
CA ALA A 15 -14.89 16.04 -18.44
C ALA A 15 -15.47 14.61 -18.45
N LYS A 16 -14.72 13.65 -19.00
CA LYS A 16 -15.09 12.23 -18.96
C LYS A 16 -15.18 11.71 -17.52
N LEU A 17 -14.15 11.94 -16.70
CA LEU A 17 -14.14 11.53 -15.29
C LEU A 17 -15.35 12.10 -14.53
N VAL A 18 -15.71 13.35 -14.76
CA VAL A 18 -16.88 13.98 -14.12
C VAL A 18 -18.18 13.29 -14.54
N ALA A 19 -18.33 12.95 -15.83
CA ALA A 19 -19.48 12.22 -16.33
C ALA A 19 -19.56 10.81 -15.72
N ASP A 20 -18.46 10.06 -15.75
CA ASP A 20 -18.37 8.68 -15.22
C ASP A 20 -18.72 8.63 -13.71
N ILE A 21 -18.26 9.61 -12.92
CA ILE A 21 -18.61 9.74 -11.49
C ILE A 21 -20.09 10.07 -11.31
N ALA A 22 -20.64 10.97 -12.12
CA ALA A 22 -22.03 11.43 -11.99
C ALA A 22 -23.05 10.36 -12.41
N THR A 23 -22.70 9.52 -13.38
CA THR A 23 -23.53 8.39 -13.83
C THR A 23 -23.31 7.13 -13.00
N GLY A 24 -22.27 7.09 -12.16
CA GLY A 24 -21.90 5.92 -11.37
C GLY A 24 -21.25 4.80 -12.19
N GLU A 25 -20.79 5.12 -13.41
CA GLU A 25 -20.01 4.20 -14.26
C GLU A 25 -18.57 4.07 -13.76
N ASP A 26 -18.06 5.07 -13.03
CA ASP A 26 -16.83 4.97 -12.25
C ASP A 26 -17.10 4.15 -10.97
N ALA A 27 -17.19 2.83 -11.14
CA ALA A 27 -16.96 1.93 -10.02
C ALA A 27 -15.49 2.12 -9.61
N ILE A 28 -15.26 2.86 -8.52
CA ILE A 28 -13.98 2.89 -7.82
C ILE A 28 -13.57 1.42 -7.64
N HIS A 29 -12.62 0.98 -8.46
CA HIS A 29 -12.09 -0.37 -8.36
C HIS A 29 -11.20 -0.38 -7.14
N ASP A 30 -11.80 -0.64 -5.97
CA ASP A 30 -11.04 -1.03 -4.81
C ASP A 30 -10.36 -2.35 -5.18
N PRO A 31 -9.03 -2.38 -5.35
CA PRO A 31 -8.36 -3.62 -5.67
C PRO A 31 -8.67 -4.60 -4.54
N ASP A 32 -9.08 -5.82 -4.88
CA ASP A 32 -9.24 -6.87 -3.87
C ASP A 32 -7.86 -7.18 -3.27
N THR A 33 -7.57 -6.56 -2.14
CA THR A 33 -6.31 -6.70 -1.41
C THR A 33 -6.31 -7.89 -0.45
N SER A 34 -7.40 -8.67 -0.41
CA SER A 34 -7.59 -9.73 0.57
C SER A 34 -6.54 -10.84 0.45
N ALA A 35 -6.16 -11.18 -0.79
CA ALA A 35 -5.14 -12.18 -1.08
C ALA A 35 -3.74 -11.73 -0.64
N GLN A 36 -3.36 -10.48 -0.94
CA GLN A 36 -2.07 -9.89 -0.59
C GLN A 36 -1.92 -9.79 0.92
N ARG A 37 -3.00 -9.40 1.64
CA ARG A 37 -3.00 -9.35 3.11
C ARG A 37 -2.83 -10.74 3.72
N LYS A 38 -3.55 -11.75 3.22
CA LYS A 38 -3.42 -13.15 3.68
C LYS A 38 -2.00 -13.67 3.46
N GLY A 39 -1.45 -13.44 2.27
CA GLY A 39 -0.08 -13.83 1.93
C GLY A 39 0.97 -13.14 2.79
N GLY A 40 0.82 -11.84 3.03
CA GLY A 40 1.73 -11.06 3.87
C GLY A 40 1.76 -11.52 5.33
N LYS A 41 0.60 -11.85 5.92
CA LYS A 41 0.54 -12.41 7.28
C LYS A 41 1.28 -13.75 7.37
N LYS A 42 0.96 -14.68 6.46
CA LYS A 42 1.59 -16.00 6.41
C LYS A 42 3.10 -15.91 6.18
N GLY A 43 3.53 -15.07 5.23
CA GLY A 43 4.94 -14.91 4.88
C GLY A 43 5.75 -14.20 5.97
N GLY A 44 5.17 -13.22 6.65
CA GLY A 44 5.80 -12.52 7.77
C GLY A 44 6.09 -13.45 8.95
N GLU A 45 5.10 -14.25 9.34
CA GLU A 45 5.25 -15.26 10.39
C GLU A 45 6.32 -16.30 10.03
N ALA A 46 6.28 -16.84 8.81
CA ALA A 46 7.27 -17.81 8.34
C ALA A 46 8.70 -17.24 8.34
N ARG A 47 8.86 -15.98 7.88
CA ARG A 47 10.16 -15.29 7.92
C ARG A 47 10.63 -15.10 9.36
N ALA A 48 9.76 -14.67 10.26
CA ALA A 48 10.12 -14.45 11.67
C ALA A 48 10.58 -15.75 12.35
N ALA A 49 9.91 -16.87 12.06
CA ALA A 49 10.28 -18.20 12.58
C ALA A 49 11.65 -18.69 12.07
N SER A 50 12.03 -18.34 10.83
CA SER A 50 13.32 -18.73 10.26
C SER A 50 14.53 -17.96 10.78
N LEU A 51 14.33 -16.82 11.46
CA LEU A 51 15.43 -15.95 11.90
C LEU A 51 16.02 -16.40 13.23
N THR A 52 17.34 -16.39 13.33
CA THR A 52 18.05 -16.58 14.59
C THR A 52 17.97 -15.33 15.48
N PRO A 53 18.24 -15.43 16.80
CA PRO A 53 18.29 -14.27 17.68
C PRO A 53 19.25 -13.17 17.19
N GLN A 54 20.43 -13.56 16.70
CA GLN A 54 21.45 -12.62 16.22
C GLN A 54 20.98 -11.89 14.94
N GLN A 55 20.32 -12.60 14.03
CA GLN A 55 19.76 -11.99 12.83
C GLN A 55 18.64 -10.99 13.17
N ARG A 56 17.82 -11.29 14.18
CA ARG A 56 16.78 -10.35 14.65
C ARG A 56 17.39 -9.11 15.27
N GLU A 57 18.45 -9.25 16.05
CA GLU A 57 19.18 -8.14 16.67
C GLU A 57 19.79 -7.22 15.60
N GLU A 58 20.45 -7.79 14.59
CA GLU A 58 21.04 -7.02 13.49
C GLU A 58 19.98 -6.25 12.69
N ILE A 59 18.85 -6.88 12.37
CA ILE A 59 17.71 -6.22 11.70
C ILE A 59 17.19 -5.05 12.56
N ALA A 60 17.08 -5.23 13.87
CA ALA A 60 16.62 -4.18 14.78
C ALA A 60 17.59 -2.99 14.84
N ARG A 61 18.90 -3.26 14.90
CA ARG A 61 19.96 -2.24 14.88
C ARG A 61 19.89 -1.41 13.59
N VAL A 62 19.87 -2.08 12.43
CA VAL A 62 19.78 -1.40 11.12
C VAL A 62 18.49 -0.57 11.02
N ALA A 63 17.36 -1.09 11.49
CA ALA A 63 16.10 -0.37 11.50
C ALA A 63 16.14 0.89 12.38
N ALA A 64 16.78 0.80 13.56
CA ALA A 64 16.98 1.94 14.45
C ALA A 64 17.86 3.01 13.77
N GLU A 65 19.04 2.63 13.27
CA GLU A 65 19.94 3.55 12.58
C GLU A 65 19.27 4.27 11.41
N ALA A 66 18.50 3.54 10.59
CA ALA A 66 17.76 4.13 9.47
C ALA A 66 16.69 5.13 9.93
N ARG A 67 16.00 4.86 11.04
CA ARG A 67 15.01 5.77 11.62
C ARG A 67 15.65 7.05 12.13
N TRP A 68 16.80 6.94 12.82
CA TRP A 68 17.49 8.09 13.40
C TRP A 68 18.27 8.92 12.38
N LYS A 69 18.75 8.34 11.28
CA LYS A 69 19.41 9.08 10.16
C LYS A 69 18.46 9.91 9.31
N LYS A 70 17.15 9.65 9.38
CA LYS A 70 16.11 10.35 8.60
C LYS A 70 15.40 11.46 9.38
N GLY A 71 15.80 11.67 10.63
CA GLY A 71 15.38 12.79 11.48
C GLY A 71 16.28 14.00 11.32
#